data_AF-A0A4R2TE89-F1
#
_entry.id   AF-A0A4R2TE89-F1
#
_cell.length_a   1.000
_cell.length_b   1.000
_cell.length_c   1.000
_cell.angle_alpha   90.00
_cell.angle_beta   90.00
_cell.angle_gamma   90.00
#
_symmetry.space_group_name_H-M   'P 1'
#
loop_
_entity.id
_entity.type
_entity.pdbx_description
1 polymer ?
#
loop_
_entity_poly.entity_id
_entity_poly.type
_entity_poly.pdbx_seq_one_letter_code
_entity_poly.pdbx_strand_id
1 'polypeptide(L)'
;MSKRILIVIYILSTLILFTGCSKAIQKGNVFSEADAIALVLKDFPQFPDRVGEVNSTEVITGGLYPGLCVKVDFITEVIKQENNKFTVKLIKEWNFEINGLRPVSYWTYEVEPHYMVLVDTYDMDYFVPLAK
;
A
#
# COMPACT_ATOMS: atom_id res chain seq x y z
N MET A 1 68.72 36.36 -39.53
CA MET A 1 67.24 36.43 -39.63
C MET A 1 66.67 36.79 -38.28
N SER A 2 65.89 37.86 -38.25
CA SER A 2 65.51 38.66 -37.09
C SER A 2 64.25 38.14 -36.39
N LYS A 3 64.25 38.26 -35.06
CA LYS A 3 63.15 38.13 -34.10
C LYS A 3 61.87 38.81 -34.58
N ARG A 4 60.70 38.19 -34.35
CA ARG A 4 59.42 38.88 -34.11
C ARG A 4 58.61 38.17 -33.02
N ILE A 5 58.44 38.90 -31.93
CA ILE A 5 57.54 38.70 -30.80
C ILE A 5 56.23 39.42 -31.14
N LEU A 6 55.08 38.78 -30.91
CA LEU A 6 53.73 39.38 -30.84
C LEU A 6 52.86 38.36 -30.08
N ILE A 7 52.78 38.42 -28.75
CA ILE A 7 51.75 39.13 -27.97
C ILE A 7 50.33 38.90 -28.54
N VAL A 8 49.64 37.90 -27.98
CA VAL A 8 48.18 37.91 -27.85
C VAL A 8 47.85 37.53 -26.41
N ILE A 9 47.94 38.55 -25.55
CA ILE A 9 47.20 38.65 -24.29
C ILE A 9 45.76 39.03 -24.67
N TYR A 10 44.79 38.58 -23.89
CA TYR A 10 43.31 38.71 -24.00
C TYR A 10 42.60 37.43 -24.42
N ILE A 11 42.40 36.51 -23.46
CA ILE A 11 41.08 35.99 -23.02
C ILE A 11 41.28 35.54 -21.56
N LEU A 12 41.30 36.52 -20.67
CA LEU A 12 40.97 36.39 -19.25
C LEU A 12 39.54 36.97 -19.13
N SER A 13 38.68 36.35 -18.31
CA SER A 13 37.26 36.70 -18.10
C SER A 13 36.33 36.14 -19.19
N THR A 14 35.63 35.03 -19.01
CA THR A 14 34.58 34.82 -18.00
C THR A 14 34.31 33.32 -17.79
N LEU A 15 35.00 32.65 -16.85
CA LEU A 15 34.46 31.40 -16.29
C LEU A 15 33.69 31.78 -15.03
N ILE A 16 32.44 32.19 -15.26
CA ILE A 16 31.48 32.47 -14.21
C ILE A 16 31.23 31.18 -13.43
N LEU A 17 31.48 31.28 -12.14
CA LEU A 17 31.06 30.39 -11.07
C LEU A 17 29.62 29.90 -11.30
N PHE A 18 29.47 28.69 -11.82
CA PHE A 18 28.29 27.86 -11.56
C PHE A 18 28.67 26.71 -10.63
N THR A 19 29.19 27.06 -9.45
CA THR A 19 28.92 26.26 -8.24
C THR A 19 27.49 26.57 -7.79
N GLY A 20 26.54 26.33 -8.68
CA GLY A 20 25.14 26.16 -8.33
C GLY A 20 25.03 24.79 -7.68
N CYS A 21 25.36 24.71 -6.40
CA CYS A 21 24.96 23.59 -5.56
C CYS A 21 23.45 23.71 -5.37
N SER A 22 22.70 23.41 -6.43
CA SER A 22 21.29 23.14 -6.33
C SER A 22 21.18 21.83 -5.55
N LYS A 23 21.18 21.93 -4.23
CA LYS A 23 20.40 21.01 -3.42
C LYS A 23 18.95 21.23 -3.84
N ALA A 24 18.59 20.64 -4.98
CA ALA A 24 17.24 20.16 -5.17
C ALA A 24 17.06 19.18 -4.01
N ILE A 25 16.47 19.68 -2.92
CA ILE A 25 15.81 18.84 -1.95
C ILE A 25 14.71 18.21 -2.79
N GLN A 26 15.03 17.07 -3.42
CA GLN A 26 14.00 16.10 -3.75
C GLN A 26 13.34 15.88 -2.40
N LYS A 27 12.13 16.43 -2.26
CA LYS A 27 11.20 16.08 -1.21
C LYS A 27 10.91 14.62 -1.51
N GLY A 28 11.81 13.75 -1.06
CA GLY A 28 11.75 12.32 -1.31
C GLY A 28 10.37 11.91 -0.86
N ASN A 29 9.60 11.35 -1.78
CA ASN A 29 8.26 10.89 -1.47
C ASN A 29 8.46 9.72 -0.50
N VAL A 30 8.44 10.01 0.80
CA VAL A 30 8.62 9.01 1.85
C VAL A 30 7.39 8.12 1.74
N PHE A 31 7.62 6.85 1.43
CA PHE A 31 6.55 5.88 1.29
C PHE A 31 5.77 5.79 2.60
N SER A 32 4.50 6.16 2.53
CA SER A 32 3.64 6.31 3.68
C SER A 32 2.77 5.08 3.89
N GLU A 33 2.18 4.99 5.08
CA GLU A 33 1.18 3.98 5.40
C GLU A 33 0.00 4.02 4.41
N ALA A 34 -0.46 5.23 4.08
CA ALA A 34 -1.54 5.43 3.11
C ALA A 34 -1.15 4.92 1.71
N ASP A 35 0.10 5.08 1.29
CA ASP A 35 0.58 4.53 0.02
C ASP A 35 0.59 2.99 0.06
N ALA A 36 1.02 2.40 1.17
CA ALA A 36 1.04 0.95 1.34
C ALA A 36 -0.37 0.34 1.32
N ILE A 37 -1.31 0.95 2.04
CA ILE A 37 -2.72 0.54 2.02
C ILE A 37 -3.28 0.70 0.61
N ALA A 38 -3.07 1.86 -0.04
CA ALA A 38 -3.56 2.10 -1.39
C ALA A 38 -3.03 1.10 -2.42
N LEU A 39 -1.80 0.58 -2.26
CA LEU A 39 -1.28 -0.49 -3.12
C LEU A 39 -2.05 -1.80 -2.94
N VAL A 40 -2.29 -2.20 -1.69
CA VAL A 40 -3.03 -3.42 -1.36
C VAL A 40 -4.49 -3.35 -1.83
N LEU A 41 -5.13 -2.20 -1.63
CA LEU A 41 -6.57 -2.04 -1.92
C LEU A 41 -6.91 -1.98 -3.41
N LYS A 42 -5.92 -1.89 -4.32
CA LYS A 42 -6.17 -1.98 -5.77
C LYS A 42 -6.90 -3.26 -6.16
N ASP A 43 -6.56 -4.36 -5.49
CA ASP A 43 -7.14 -5.68 -5.74
C ASP A 43 -8.34 -5.99 -4.82
N PHE A 44 -8.57 -5.15 -3.79
CA PHE A 44 -9.57 -5.37 -2.74
C PHE A 44 -10.32 -4.09 -2.36
N PRO A 45 -11.07 -3.46 -3.29
CA PRO A 45 -11.70 -2.15 -3.08
C PRO A 45 -12.79 -2.12 -2.01
N GLN A 46 -13.27 -3.28 -1.54
CA GLN A 46 -14.26 -3.39 -0.49
C GLN A 46 -13.72 -3.07 0.92
N PHE A 47 -12.41 -3.09 1.10
CA PHE A 47 -11.78 -2.79 2.39
C PHE A 47 -11.59 -1.28 2.58
N PRO A 48 -11.65 -0.78 3.82
CA PRO A 48 -11.46 0.64 4.11
C PRO A 48 -10.00 1.06 3.86
N ASP A 49 -9.81 2.30 3.40
CA ASP A 49 -8.49 2.89 3.07
C ASP A 49 -7.74 3.45 4.27
N ARG A 50 -8.31 3.31 5.47
CA ARG A 50 -7.77 3.81 6.72
C ARG A 50 -7.83 2.76 7.81
N VAL A 51 -6.74 2.69 8.59
CA VAL A 51 -6.67 1.82 9.76
C VAL A 51 -7.71 2.24 10.80
N GLY A 52 -8.40 1.24 11.37
CA GLY A 52 -9.41 1.43 12.41
C GLY A 52 -10.81 1.76 11.88
N GLU A 53 -10.97 1.98 10.56
CA GLU A 53 -12.29 2.01 9.94
C GLU A 53 -12.77 0.58 9.66
N VAL A 54 -14.09 0.40 9.67
CA VAL A 54 -14.76 -0.87 9.36
C VAL A 54 -15.77 -0.60 8.27
N ASN A 55 -15.66 -1.29 7.14
CA ASN A 55 -16.68 -1.26 6.10
C ASN A 55 -17.60 -2.48 6.24
N SER A 56 -18.87 -2.22 6.55
CA SER A 56 -19.89 -3.25 6.75
C SER A 56 -20.80 -3.36 5.53
N THR A 57 -21.07 -4.58 5.07
CA THR A 57 -22.10 -4.81 4.04
C THR A 57 -22.95 -6.05 4.36
N GLU A 58 -24.11 -6.13 3.74
CA GLU A 58 -25.02 -7.27 3.85
C GLU A 58 -24.88 -8.16 2.61
N VAL A 59 -24.70 -9.45 2.83
CA VAL A 59 -24.53 -10.46 1.78
C VAL A 59 -25.56 -11.55 1.98
N ILE A 60 -26.23 -11.92 0.88
CA ILE A 60 -27.11 -13.10 0.87
C ILE A 60 -26.24 -14.34 0.74
N THR A 61 -26.38 -15.26 1.69
CA THR A 61 -25.62 -16.51 1.78
C THR A 61 -26.49 -17.73 1.44
N GLY A 62 -25.95 -18.94 1.60
CA GLY A 62 -26.64 -20.19 1.26
C GLY A 62 -27.96 -20.42 1.99
N GLY A 63 -28.64 -21.51 1.62
CA GLY A 63 -29.94 -21.91 2.20
C GLY A 63 -31.08 -21.94 1.19
N LEU A 64 -32.30 -22.21 1.68
CA LEU A 64 -33.51 -22.15 0.86
C LEU A 64 -33.79 -20.70 0.45
N TYR A 65 -34.24 -20.49 -0.79
CA TYR A 65 -34.53 -19.17 -1.33
C TYR A 65 -35.38 -18.32 -0.35
N PRO A 66 -34.99 -17.05 -0.08
CA PRO A 66 -33.95 -16.26 -0.75
C PRO A 66 -32.52 -16.41 -0.19
N GLY A 67 -32.27 -17.33 0.74
CA GLY A 67 -31.00 -17.45 1.49
C GLY A 67 -31.00 -16.62 2.78
N LEU A 68 -29.91 -16.70 3.55
CA LEU A 68 -29.75 -15.92 4.78
C LEU A 68 -28.98 -14.62 4.50
N CYS A 69 -29.56 -13.48 4.87
CA CYS A 69 -28.86 -12.19 4.86
C CYS A 69 -27.92 -12.13 6.07
N VAL A 70 -26.61 -11.99 5.83
CA VAL A 70 -25.62 -11.86 6.89
C VAL A 70 -24.82 -10.58 6.70
N LYS A 71 -24.41 -9.97 7.81
CA LYS A 71 -23.49 -8.85 7.81
C LYS A 71 -22.05 -9.37 7.67
N VAL A 72 -21.26 -8.73 6.83
CA VAL A 72 -19.81 -8.95 6.73
C VAL A 72 -19.08 -7.63 6.97
N ASP A 73 -18.02 -7.69 7.77
CA ASP A 73 -17.19 -6.54 8.11
C ASP A 73 -15.81 -6.70 7.46
N PHE A 74 -15.38 -5.66 6.74
CA PHE A 74 -14.05 -5.55 6.13
C PHE A 74 -13.21 -4.55 6.93
N ILE A 75 -12.02 -4.98 7.33
CA ILE A 75 -11.14 -4.25 8.23
C ILE A 75 -9.73 -4.23 7.63
N THR A 76 -9.06 -3.08 7.71
CA THR A 76 -7.67 -2.89 7.30
C THR A 76 -6.83 -2.57 8.53
N GLU A 77 -5.74 -3.31 8.72
CA GLU A 77 -4.78 -3.12 9.80
C GLU A 77 -3.36 -2.96 9.26
N VAL A 78 -2.50 -2.25 9.99
CA VAL A 78 -1.05 -2.18 9.75
C VAL A 78 -0.34 -2.71 10.98
N ILE A 79 0.28 -3.89 10.84
CA ILE A 79 0.83 -4.65 11.95
C ILE A 79 2.27 -4.22 12.26
N LYS A 80 3.00 -3.74 11.25
CA LYS A 80 4.42 -3.41 11.36
C LYS A 80 4.81 -2.31 10.39
N GLN A 81 5.68 -1.42 10.84
CA GLN A 81 6.30 -0.37 10.04
C GLN A 81 7.80 -0.32 10.33
N GLU A 82 8.63 -0.61 9.33
CA GLU A 82 10.09 -0.54 9.41
C GLU A 82 10.67 -0.06 8.08
N ASN A 83 11.45 1.03 8.06
CA ASN A 83 12.28 1.44 6.91
C ASN A 83 11.62 1.29 5.51
N ASN A 84 10.58 2.07 5.22
CA ASN A 84 9.80 2.02 3.97
C ASN A 84 9.13 0.66 3.66
N LYS A 85 9.02 -0.23 4.65
CA LYS A 85 8.29 -1.48 4.57
C LYS A 85 7.14 -1.46 5.57
N PHE A 86 5.97 -1.88 5.10
CA PHE A 86 4.75 -2.01 5.90
C PHE A 86 4.23 -3.43 5.83
N THR A 87 3.66 -3.91 6.93
CA THR A 87 2.87 -5.15 6.94
C THR A 87 1.40 -4.77 7.06
N VAL A 88 0.65 -4.90 5.97
CA VAL A 88 -0.78 -4.57 5.89
C VAL A 88 -1.58 -5.87 5.98
N LYS A 89 -2.57 -5.93 6.87
CA LYS A 89 -3.48 -7.07 7.00
C LYS A 89 -4.90 -6.64 6.66
N LEU A 90 -5.51 -7.35 5.73
CA LEU A 90 -6.92 -7.27 5.41
C LEU A 90 -7.67 -8.37 6.16
N ILE A 91 -8.75 -8.02 6.86
CA ILE A 91 -9.58 -8.97 7.63
C ILE A 91 -11.03 -8.87 7.17
N LYS A 92 -11.61 -10.00 6.81
CA LYS A 92 -13.00 -10.17 6.47
C LYS A 92 -13.68 -11.02 7.55
N GLU A 93 -14.56 -10.41 8.30
CA GLU A 93 -15.28 -11.06 9.39
C GLU A 93 -16.74 -11.25 9.04
N TRP A 94 -17.20 -12.50 9.08
CA TRP A 94 -18.60 -12.82 8.89
C TRP A 94 -19.32 -12.77 10.25
N ASN A 95 -20.35 -11.93 10.37
CA ASN A 95 -21.09 -11.75 11.64
C ASN A 95 -22.16 -12.83 11.85
N PHE A 96 -21.77 -14.11 11.73
CA PHE A 96 -22.60 -15.26 12.09
C PHE A 96 -21.72 -16.41 12.58
N GLU A 97 -22.33 -17.44 13.15
CA GLU A 97 -21.63 -18.60 13.69
C GLU A 97 -22.14 -19.90 13.06
N ILE A 98 -21.24 -20.83 12.76
CA ILE A 98 -21.56 -22.21 12.41
C ILE A 98 -20.92 -23.10 13.46
N ASN A 99 -21.73 -23.83 14.22
CA ASN A 99 -21.27 -24.71 15.31
C ASN A 99 -20.36 -23.98 16.33
N GLY A 100 -20.66 -22.72 16.63
CA GLY A 100 -19.88 -21.88 17.55
C GLY A 100 -18.57 -21.31 16.98
N LEU A 101 -18.33 -21.48 15.66
CA LEU A 101 -17.20 -20.87 14.97
C LEU A 101 -17.68 -19.70 14.12
N ARG A 102 -17.04 -18.54 14.31
CA ARG A 102 -17.22 -17.36 13.45
C ARG A 102 -16.24 -17.43 12.28
N PRO A 103 -16.70 -17.46 11.02
CA PRO A 103 -15.80 -17.44 9.88
C PRO A 103 -15.05 -16.11 9.79
N VAL A 104 -13.72 -16.18 9.77
CA VAL A 104 -12.83 -15.04 9.59
C VAL A 104 -11.78 -15.40 8.55
N SER A 105 -11.64 -14.54 7.55
CA SER A 105 -10.63 -14.67 6.50
C SER A 105 -9.68 -13.48 6.59
N TYR A 106 -8.38 -13.70 6.37
CA TYR A 106 -7.40 -12.63 6.35
C TYR A 106 -6.30 -12.84 5.31
N TRP A 107 -5.71 -11.72 4.90
CA TRP A 107 -4.60 -11.67 3.96
C TRP A 107 -3.59 -10.64 4.47
N THR A 108 -2.37 -11.09 4.71
CA THR A 108 -1.28 -10.24 5.21
C THR A 108 -0.27 -10.04 4.10
N TYR A 109 0.01 -8.77 3.80
CA TYR A 109 0.93 -8.34 2.77
C TYR A 109 2.12 -7.63 3.38
N GLU A 110 3.31 -7.91 2.86
CA GLU A 110 4.45 -7.01 3.01
C GLU A 110 4.51 -6.07 1.81
N VAL A 111 4.62 -4.77 2.09
CA VAL A 111 4.48 -3.71 1.09
C VAL A 111 5.65 -2.75 1.18
N GLU A 112 6.25 -2.48 0.02
CA GLU A 112 7.33 -1.53 -0.23
C GLU A 112 6.91 -0.63 -1.42
N PRO A 113 7.61 0.49 -1.71
CA PRO A 113 7.14 1.49 -2.68
C PRO A 113 6.79 0.95 -4.09
N HIS A 114 7.41 -0.15 -4.49
CA HIS A 114 7.27 -0.74 -5.83
C HIS A 114 6.97 -2.23 -5.81
N TYR A 115 6.70 -2.79 -4.63
CA TYR A 115 6.54 -4.22 -4.47
C TYR A 115 5.54 -4.54 -3.36
N MET A 116 4.76 -5.58 -3.58
CA MET A 116 3.81 -6.13 -2.62
C MET A 116 3.86 -7.64 -2.73
N VAL A 117 3.88 -8.31 -1.59
CA VAL A 117 3.84 -9.78 -1.51
C VAL A 117 2.90 -10.25 -0.44
N LEU A 118 2.07 -11.24 -0.77
CA LEU A 118 1.26 -11.95 0.20
C LEU A 118 2.18 -12.87 1.01
N VAL A 119 2.25 -12.64 2.32
CA VAL A 119 3.12 -13.41 3.23
C VAL A 119 2.35 -14.38 4.12
N ASP A 120 1.06 -14.12 4.36
CA ASP A 120 0.20 -15.01 5.13
C ASP A 120 -1.24 -14.87 4.66
N THR A 121 -1.98 -15.98 4.70
CA THR A 121 -3.40 -15.99 4.36
C THR A 121 -4.11 -17.12 5.09
N TYR A 122 -5.34 -16.83 5.47
CA TYR A 122 -6.26 -17.80 6.02
C TYR A 122 -7.65 -17.47 5.48
N ASP A 123 -8.33 -18.46 4.92
CA ASP A 123 -9.61 -18.26 4.24
C ASP A 123 -10.65 -19.20 4.83
N MET A 124 -11.67 -18.64 5.48
CA MET A 124 -12.84 -19.35 6.00
C MET A 124 -14.11 -19.06 5.20
N ASP A 125 -14.02 -18.35 4.07
CA ASP A 125 -15.19 -18.01 3.26
C ASP A 125 -15.90 -19.26 2.72
N TYR A 126 -15.20 -20.40 2.63
CA TYR A 126 -15.77 -21.68 2.25
C TYR A 126 -16.86 -22.21 3.22
N PHE A 127 -16.91 -21.70 4.46
CA PHE A 127 -17.98 -22.03 5.41
C PHE A 127 -19.28 -21.28 5.12
N VAL A 128 -19.23 -20.15 4.41
CA VAL A 128 -20.36 -19.25 4.23
C VAL A 128 -21.55 -19.90 3.49
N PRO A 129 -21.34 -20.72 2.45
CA PRO A 129 -22.44 -21.46 1.82
C PRO A 129 -23.09 -22.51 2.75
N LEU A 130 -22.45 -22.87 3.86
CA LEU A 130 -22.96 -23.83 4.84
C LEU A 130 -23.81 -23.18 5.94
N ALA A 131 -23.90 -21.84 5.96
CA ALA A 131 -24.87 -21.14 6.80
C ALA A 131 -26.29 -21.61 6.40
N LYS A 132 -27.03 -22.16 7.36
CA LYS A 132 -28.38 -22.69 7.20
C LYS A 132 -29.31 -22.09 8.24
#